data_AF-A0A914DEJ7-F1
#
_entry.id   AF-A0A914DEJ7-F1
#
_cell.length_a   1.000
_cell.length_b   1.000
_cell.length_c   1.000
_cell.angle_alpha   90.00
_cell.angle_beta   90.00
_cell.angle_gamma   90.00
#
_symmetry.space_group_name_H-M   'P 1'
#
loop_
_entity.id
_entity.type
_entity.pdbx_description
1 polymer ?
#
loop_
_entity_poly.entity_id
_entity_poly.type
_entity_poly.pdbx_seq_one_letter_code
_entity_poly.pdbx_strand_id
1 'polypeptide(L)'
;MADLRPAIIRAHQIGRGVREIARFLDIPVMTVSDAIKRFEESGSNKDRPGRGRQKTKAWNEITLDTLVKIVDNFPKRLKACVDAKGGHFK
;
A
#
# COMPACT_ATOMS: atom_id res chain seq x y z
N MET A 1 1.64 -14.96 4.23
CA MET A 1 1.71 -15.60 2.90
C MET A 1 2.89 -14.99 2.16
N ALA A 2 3.85 -15.81 1.74
CA ALA A 2 5.02 -15.34 1.00
C ALA A 2 4.61 -14.88 -0.41
N ASP A 3 5.19 -13.77 -0.90
CA ASP A 3 4.96 -13.30 -2.26
C ASP A 3 5.67 -14.23 -3.27
N LEU A 4 4.89 -15.00 -4.03
CA LEU A 4 5.40 -15.96 -5.02
C LEU A 4 5.71 -15.30 -6.38
N ARG A 5 5.28 -14.06 -6.63
CA ARG A 5 5.46 -13.40 -7.93
C ARG A 5 6.93 -13.28 -8.37
N PRO A 6 7.91 -12.97 -7.49
CA PRO A 6 9.32 -12.93 -7.88
C PRO A 6 9.83 -14.30 -8.36
N ALA A 7 9.37 -15.39 -7.76
CA ALA A 7 9.77 -16.74 -8.15
C ALA A 7 9.20 -17.11 -9.52
N ILE A 8 7.94 -16.76 -9.78
CA ILE A 8 7.29 -16.96 -11.09
C ILE A 8 8.06 -16.23 -12.20
N ILE A 9 8.40 -14.97 -11.99
CA ILE A 9 9.07 -14.14 -13.00
C ILE A 9 10.49 -14.64 -13.27
N ARG A 10 11.26 -14.99 -12.23
CA ARG A 10 12.59 -15.58 -12.42
C ARG A 10 12.53 -16.88 -13.22
N ALA A 11 11.59 -17.76 -12.90
CA ALA A 11 11.43 -19.02 -13.61
C ALA A 11 11.04 -18.81 -15.08
N HIS A 12 10.19 -17.81 -15.37
CA HIS A 12 9.83 -17.42 -16.72
C HIS A 12 11.02 -16.84 -17.50
N GLN A 13 11.84 -15.96 -16.88
CA GLN A 13 13.05 -15.40 -17.49
C GLN A 13 14.11 -16.47 -17.82
N ILE A 14 14.13 -17.58 -17.07
CA ILE A 14 14.99 -18.75 -17.33
C ILE A 14 14.42 -19.61 -18.49
N GLY A 15 13.24 -19.27 -19.02
CA GLY A 15 12.61 -19.96 -20.14
C GLY A 15 11.71 -21.13 -19.75
N ARG A 16 11.35 -21.28 -18.46
CA ARG A 16 10.43 -22.33 -18.04
C ARG A 16 9.01 -22.06 -18.51
N GLY A 17 8.32 -23.12 -18.91
CA GLY A 17 6.93 -23.04 -19.36
C GLY A 17 5.97 -22.78 -18.21
N VAL A 18 4.86 -22.07 -18.47
CA VAL A 18 3.84 -21.70 -17.46
C VAL A 18 3.33 -22.91 -16.65
N ARG A 19 3.05 -24.04 -17.33
CA ARG A 19 2.59 -25.29 -16.67
C ARG A 19 3.68 -25.95 -15.82
N GLU A 20 4.95 -25.77 -16.16
CA GLU A 20 6.06 -26.27 -15.37
C GLU A 20 6.21 -25.48 -14.08
N ILE A 21 6.14 -24.14 -14.19
CA ILE A 21 6.18 -23.22 -13.04
C ILE A 21 5.03 -23.49 -12.08
N ALA A 22 3.82 -23.68 -12.60
CA ALA A 22 2.62 -23.96 -11.81
C ALA A 22 2.76 -25.26 -10.99
N ARG A 23 3.24 -26.34 -11.63
CA ARG A 23 3.50 -27.62 -10.94
C ARG A 23 4.61 -27.50 -9.90
N PHE A 24 5.67 -26.76 -10.21
CA PHE A 24 6.81 -26.62 -9.31
C PHE A 24 6.50 -25.80 -8.06
N LEU A 25 5.70 -24.74 -8.21
CA LEU A 25 5.32 -23.84 -7.11
C LEU A 25 4.01 -24.24 -6.42
N ASP A 26 3.37 -25.33 -6.85
CA ASP A 26 2.06 -25.80 -6.37
C ASP A 26 0.99 -24.70 -6.36
N ILE A 27 0.87 -23.99 -7.48
CA ILE A 27 -0.10 -22.89 -7.66
C ILE A 27 -0.90 -23.06 -8.95
N PRO A 28 -2.13 -22.50 -9.03
CA PRO A 28 -2.93 -22.52 -10.24
C PRO A 28 -2.19 -21.92 -11.44
N VAL A 29 -2.30 -22.58 -12.59
CA VAL A 29 -1.70 -22.13 -13.87
C VAL A 29 -2.10 -20.70 -14.22
N MET A 30 -3.35 -20.32 -13.90
CA MET A 30 -3.87 -18.98 -14.16
C MET A 30 -3.11 -17.90 -13.37
N THR A 31 -2.71 -18.20 -12.13
CA THR A 31 -1.91 -17.28 -11.31
C THR A 31 -0.53 -17.03 -11.92
N VAL A 32 0.09 -18.08 -12.49
CA VAL A 32 1.36 -17.95 -13.22
C VAL A 32 1.17 -17.12 -14.48
N SER A 33 0.13 -17.43 -15.27
CA SER A 33 -0.20 -16.71 -16.51
C SER A 33 -0.46 -15.22 -16.26
N ASP A 34 -1.28 -14.89 -15.25
CA ASP A 34 -1.61 -13.51 -14.92
C ASP A 34 -0.39 -12.74 -14.40
N ALA A 35 0.47 -13.39 -13.61
CA ALA A 35 1.70 -12.79 -13.12
C ALA A 35 2.69 -12.48 -14.26
N ILE A 36 2.86 -13.41 -15.22
CA ILE A 36 3.69 -13.20 -16.41
C ILE A 36 3.12 -12.07 -17.26
N LYS A 37 1.82 -12.11 -17.59
CA LYS A 37 1.17 -11.06 -18.37
C LYS A 37 1.35 -9.68 -17.75
N ARG A 38 1.14 -9.55 -16.43
CA ARG A 38 1.36 -8.28 -15.71
C ARG A 38 2.81 -7.82 -15.78
N PHE A 39 3.76 -8.76 -15.72
CA PHE A 39 5.18 -8.44 -15.83
C PHE A 39 5.54 -7.97 -17.25
N GLU A 40 5.03 -8.63 -18.29
CA GLU A 40 5.20 -8.20 -19.69
C GLU A 40 4.60 -6.80 -19.95
N GLU A 41 3.42 -6.52 -19.38
CA GLU A 41 2.76 -5.21 -19.54
C GLU A 41 3.46 -4.07 -18.79
N SER A 42 4.04 -4.34 -17.61
CA SER A 42 4.55 -3.29 -16.71
C SER A 42 6.07 -3.23 -16.59
N GLY A 43 6.78 -4.26 -17.07
CA GLY A 43 8.22 -4.44 -16.89
C GLY A 43 8.66 -4.58 -15.42
N SER A 44 7.72 -4.70 -14.47
CA SER A 44 8.02 -4.69 -13.05
C SER A 44 7.15 -5.68 -12.28
N ASN A 45 7.75 -6.32 -11.28
CA ASN A 45 7.02 -7.11 -10.30
C ASN A 45 6.55 -6.28 -9.08
N LYS A 46 6.90 -4.99 -9.03
CA LYS A 46 6.53 -4.13 -7.91
C LYS A 46 5.04 -3.82 -7.95
N ASP A 47 4.43 -3.65 -6.78
CA ASP A 47 3.08 -3.11 -6.72
C ASP A 47 3.06 -1.72 -7.38
N ARG A 48 2.00 -1.44 -8.14
CA ARG A 48 1.87 -0.15 -8.83
C ARG A 48 1.87 0.99 -7.80
N PRO A 49 2.72 2.01 -7.95
CA PRO A 49 2.72 3.14 -7.05
C PRO A 49 1.34 3.82 -7.10
N GLY A 50 0.75 4.08 -5.94
CA GLY A 50 -0.53 4.80 -5.83
C GLY A 50 -1.74 3.98 -5.36
N ARG A 51 -1.63 2.65 -5.20
CA ARG A 51 -2.67 1.88 -4.48
C ARG A 51 -2.43 1.95 -2.96
N GLY A 52 -3.07 2.95 -2.31
CA GLY A 52 -3.11 3.11 -0.85
C GLY A 52 -2.82 4.55 -0.38
N ARG A 53 -3.32 4.92 0.82
CA ARG A 53 -3.03 6.21 1.47
C ARG A 53 -1.52 6.30 1.71
N GLN A 54 -0.84 7.24 1.06
CA GLN A 54 0.60 7.49 1.21
C GLN A 54 0.88 8.13 2.59
N LYS A 55 0.72 7.37 3.68
CA LYS A 55 0.80 7.88 5.05
C LYS A 55 2.15 8.53 5.34
N THR A 56 3.24 7.98 4.80
CA THR A 56 4.59 8.46 5.05
C THR A 56 4.89 9.80 4.34
N LYS A 57 4.35 10.00 3.13
CA LYS A 57 4.50 11.29 2.42
C LYS A 57 3.78 12.41 3.16
N ALA A 58 2.54 12.15 3.56
CA ALA A 58 1.75 13.10 4.33
C ALA A 58 2.42 13.47 5.67
N TRP A 59 3.18 12.56 6.29
CA TRP A 59 3.89 12.87 7.54
C TRP A 59 5.04 13.86 7.35
N ASN A 60 5.78 13.75 6.24
CA ASN A 60 6.87 14.67 5.92
C ASN A 60 6.39 16.03 5.41
N GLU A 61 5.16 16.12 4.92
CA GLU A 61 4.54 17.35 4.39
C GLU A 61 3.92 18.22 5.50
N ILE A 62 3.76 17.70 6.72
CA ILE A 62 3.24 18.48 7.84
C ILE A 62 4.31 19.47 8.29
N THR A 63 4.02 20.76 8.13
CA THR A 63 4.90 21.84 8.56
C THR A 63 4.86 22.03 10.08
N LEU A 64 5.95 22.55 10.65
CA LEU A 64 6.01 22.89 12.08
C LEU A 64 4.92 23.91 12.47
N ASP A 65 4.66 24.89 11.61
CA ASP A 65 3.59 25.88 11.79
C ASP A 65 2.20 25.21 11.91
N THR A 66 1.94 24.18 11.12
CA THR A 66 0.70 23.39 11.21
C THR A 66 0.61 22.69 12.58
N LEU A 67 1.71 22.11 13.06
CA LEU A 67 1.75 21.45 14.37
C LEU A 67 1.50 22.45 15.51
N VAL A 68 2.16 23.60 15.48
CA VAL A 68 1.99 24.66 16.48
C VAL A 68 0.53 25.12 16.53
N LYS A 69 -0.09 25.41 15.37
CA LYS A 69 -1.51 25.79 15.29
C LYS A 69 -2.45 24.72 15.87
N ILE A 70 -2.16 23.43 15.63
CA ILE A 70 -2.97 22.33 16.18
C ILE A 70 -2.84 22.27 17.70
N VAL A 71 -1.60 22.33 18.21
CA VAL A 71 -1.32 22.29 19.65
C VAL A 71 -1.95 23.49 20.35
N ASP A 72 -1.81 24.69 19.80
CA ASP A 72 -2.37 25.92 20.38
C ASP A 72 -3.91 25.94 20.35
N ASN A 73 -4.52 25.30 19.35
CA ASN A 73 -5.97 25.19 19.24
C ASN A 73 -6.56 24.11 20.15
N PHE A 74 -5.77 23.10 20.53
CA PHE A 74 -6.27 21.95 21.30
C PHE A 74 -6.91 22.34 22.64
N PRO A 75 -6.30 23.20 23.50
CA PRO A 75 -6.94 23.62 24.75
C PRO A 75 -8.30 24.31 24.55
N LYS A 76 -8.45 25.10 23.48
CA LYS A 76 -9.70 25.81 23.16
C LYS A 76 -10.79 24.82 22.81
N ARG A 77 -10.48 23.84 21.95
CA ARG A 77 -11.42 22.79 21.55
C ARG A 77 -11.76 21.85 22.70
N LEU A 78 -10.78 21.53 23.56
CA LEU A 78 -11.01 20.70 24.74
C LEU A 78 -11.98 21.39 25.71
N LYS A 79 -11.79 22.69 25.95
CA LYS A 79 -12.72 23.48 26.77
C LYS A 79 -14.13 23.49 26.18
N ALA A 80 -14.25 23.76 24.88
CA ALA A 80 -15.55 23.74 24.20
C ALA A 80 -16.24 22.37 24.28
N CYS A 81 -15.49 21.27 24.23
CA CYS A 81 -16.02 19.92 24.42
C CYS A 81 -16.57 19.69 25.83
N VAL A 82 -15.82 20.14 26.85
CA VAL A 82 -16.23 20.06 28.26
C VAL A 82 -17.49 20.89 28.50
N ASP A 83 -17.53 22.13 28.00
CA ASP A 83 -18.67 23.03 28.11
C ASP A 83 -19.91 22.44 27.42
N ALA A 84 -19.73 21.79 26.27
CA ALA A 84 -20.79 21.09 25.55
C ALA A 84 -21.18 19.74 26.17
N LYS A 85 -20.51 19.28 27.23
CA LYS A 85 -20.70 17.95 27.84
C LYS A 85 -20.62 16.80 26.81
N GLY A 86 -19.71 16.92 25.84
CA GLY A 86 -19.57 15.97 24.74
C GLY A 86 -20.62 16.11 23.62
N GLY A 87 -21.48 17.13 23.68
CA GLY A 87 -22.37 17.53 22.58
C GLY A 87 -21.61 18.20 21.43
N HIS A 88 -22.32 18.58 20.36
CA HIS A 88 -21.71 19.24 19.20
C HIS A 88 -21.25 20.68 19.54
N PHE A 89 -19.97 20.99 19.32
CA PHE A 89 -19.39 22.33 19.48
C PHE A 89 -18.67 22.77 18.19
N LYS A 90 -18.79 24.07 17.86
CA LYS A 90 -18.14 24.69 16.69
C LYS A 90 -16.76 25.23 17.05
#